data_AF-A0A355BF17-F1
#
_entry.id   AF-A0A355BF17-F1
#
_cell.length_a   1.000
_cell.length_b   1.000
_cell.length_c   1.000
_cell.angle_alpha   90.00
_cell.angle_beta   90.00
_cell.angle_gamma   90.00
#
_symmetry.space_group_name_H-M   'P 1'
#
loop_
_entity.id
_entity.type
_entity.pdbx_description
1 polymer ?
#
loop_
_entity_poly.entity_id
_entity_poly.type
_entity_poly.pdbx_seq_one_letter_code
_entity_poly.pdbx_strand_id
1 'polypeptide(L)'
;VCNADEGDPGAFMDRSVLEGDPHCIVEAMTIAGYAIGAKQGYVYVRAEYPIAVERLSIAIKQAREYGLLGEHIFGTDFSFDLGIRLGAGAFVCGEET
;
A
#
# COMPACT_ATOMS: atom_id res chain seq x y z
N VAL A 1 -4.16 0.54 -8.98
CA VAL A 1 -2.96 0.42 -8.10
C VAL A 1 -3.07 1.50 -7.03
N CYS A 2 -2.40 1.43 -5.86
CA CYS A 2 -2.33 2.61 -4.98
C CYS A 2 -1.07 3.39 -5.31
N ASN A 3 -1.28 4.52 -5.97
CA ASN A 3 -0.23 5.45 -6.31
C ASN A 3 0.04 6.34 -5.09
N ALA A 4 1.15 6.09 -4.38
CA ALA A 4 1.66 6.97 -3.33
C ALA A 4 2.94 7.70 -3.80
N ASP A 5 3.04 7.96 -5.11
CA ASP A 5 4.09 8.78 -5.74
C ASP A 5 3.69 10.26 -5.68
N GLU A 6 4.07 10.95 -4.61
CA GLU A 6 3.99 12.42 -4.52
C GLU A 6 5.11 13.05 -5.39
N GLY A 7 4.77 13.37 -6.64
CA GLY A 7 5.63 14.12 -7.57
C GLY A 7 5.47 15.65 -7.48
N ASP A 8 4.45 16.15 -6.78
CA ASP A 8 4.18 17.58 -6.66
C ASP A 8 5.00 18.23 -5.53
N PRO A 9 5.75 19.32 -5.80
CA PRO A 9 6.54 19.99 -4.78
C PRO A 9 5.63 20.63 -3.72
N GLY A 10 5.69 20.12 -2.49
CA GLY A 10 4.94 20.64 -1.33
C GLY A 10 3.82 19.76 -0.80
N ALA A 11 3.56 18.61 -1.44
CA ALA A 11 2.71 17.57 -0.89
C ALA A 11 3.53 16.75 0.14
N PHE A 12 3.16 16.86 1.42
CA PHE A 12 3.74 16.11 2.55
C PHE A 12 2.70 15.17 3.16
N MET A 13 1.56 14.99 2.50
CA MET A 13 0.38 14.35 3.10
C MET A 13 0.51 12.83 3.05
N ASP A 14 1.02 12.27 1.95
CA ASP A 14 1.16 10.81 1.82
C ASP A 14 2.31 10.28 2.67
N ARG A 15 3.42 11.04 2.76
CA ARG A 15 4.52 10.71 3.67
C ARG A 15 4.08 10.67 5.14
N SER A 16 3.25 11.63 5.56
CA SER A 16 2.79 11.72 6.95
C SER A 16 1.85 10.57 7.31
N VAL A 17 1.03 10.08 6.37
CA VAL A 17 0.16 8.92 6.59
C VAL A 17 0.94 7.62 6.54
N LEU A 18 1.84 7.44 5.56
CA LEU A 18 2.67 6.22 5.48
C LEU A 18 3.61 6.09 6.67
N GLU A 19 4.15 7.20 7.17
CA GLU A 19 4.96 7.19 8.38
C GLU A 19 4.10 7.12 9.63
N GLY A 20 3.00 7.87 9.73
CA GLY A 20 2.20 8.00 10.95
C GLY A 20 1.24 6.84 11.22
N ASP A 21 0.52 6.37 10.20
CA ASP A 21 -0.49 5.31 10.30
C ASP A 21 -0.52 4.42 9.03
N PRO A 22 0.48 3.55 8.84
CA PRO A 22 0.54 2.65 7.70
C PRO A 22 -0.60 1.61 7.68
N HIS A 23 -1.27 1.35 8.82
CA HIS A 23 -2.37 0.39 8.88
C HIS A 23 -3.63 0.91 8.17
N CYS A 24 -3.89 2.22 8.21
CA CYS A 24 -4.98 2.82 7.43
C CYS A 24 -4.85 2.55 5.93
N ILE A 25 -3.62 2.56 5.38
CA ILE A 25 -3.38 2.26 3.97
C ILE A 25 -3.68 0.79 3.67
N VAL A 26 -3.26 -0.12 4.55
CA VAL A 26 -3.54 -1.55 4.41
C VAL A 26 -5.05 -1.79 4.42
N GLU A 27 -5.77 -1.21 5.37
CA GLU A 27 -7.24 -1.33 5.47
C GLU A 27 -7.94 -0.79 4.22
N ALA A 28 -7.62 0.43 3.80
CA ALA A 28 -8.21 1.05 2.63
C ALA A 28 -7.98 0.20 1.36
N MET A 29 -6.77 -0.36 1.21
CA MET A 29 -6.43 -1.23 0.09
C MET A 29 -7.20 -2.55 0.12
N THR A 30 -7.37 -3.15 1.28
CA THR A 30 -8.17 -4.38 1.43
C THR A 30 -9.64 -4.13 1.10
N ILE A 31 -10.21 -3.01 1.56
CA ILE A 31 -11.60 -2.62 1.25
C ILE A 31 -11.76 -2.35 -0.25
N ALA A 32 -10.84 -1.61 -0.86
CA ALA A 32 -10.86 -1.35 -2.29
C ALA A 32 -10.74 -2.65 -3.10
N GLY A 33 -9.82 -3.54 -2.70
CA GLY A 33 -9.66 -4.86 -3.30
C GLY A 33 -10.92 -5.71 -3.22
N TYR A 34 -11.60 -5.66 -2.06
CA TYR A 34 -12.89 -6.34 -1.86
C TYR A 34 -13.97 -5.79 -2.79
N ALA A 35 -14.11 -4.47 -2.86
CA ALA A 35 -15.15 -3.82 -3.66
C ALA A 35 -15.03 -4.12 -5.16
N ILE A 36 -13.81 -4.30 -5.68
CA ILE A 36 -13.56 -4.56 -7.10
C ILE A 36 -13.31 -6.05 -7.41
N GLY A 37 -13.27 -6.93 -6.40
CA GLY A 37 -12.96 -8.35 -6.56
C GLY A 37 -11.49 -8.64 -6.91
N ALA A 38 -10.57 -7.73 -6.57
CA ALA A 38 -9.14 -7.95 -6.79
C ALA A 38 -8.55 -8.87 -5.72
N LYS A 39 -7.54 -9.65 -6.11
CA LYS A 39 -6.79 -10.54 -5.21
C LYS A 39 -5.43 -10.01 -4.80
N GLN A 40 -4.95 -8.97 -5.47
CA GLN A 40 -3.62 -8.41 -5.27
C GLN A 40 -3.66 -6.89 -5.37
N GLY A 41 -3.08 -6.22 -4.40
CA GLY A 41 -2.79 -4.80 -4.41
C GLY A 41 -1.30 -4.53 -4.44
N TYR A 42 -0.93 -3.37 -4.97
CA TYR A 42 0.42 -2.82 -4.87
C TYR A 42 0.35 -1.38 -4.38
N VAL A 43 1.21 -1.06 -3.41
CA VAL A 43 1.49 0.33 -2.99
C VAL A 43 2.80 0.73 -3.62
N TYR A 44 2.76 1.74 -4.49
CA TYR A 44 3.96 2.31 -5.10
C TYR A 44 4.51 3.39 -4.19
N VAL A 45 5.73 3.22 -3.69
CA VAL A 45 6.39 4.14 -2.76
C VAL A 45 7.71 4.61 -3.37
N ARG A 46 7.99 5.91 -3.26
CA ARG A 46 9.26 6.50 -3.67
C ARG A 46 10.43 5.91 -2.89
N ALA A 47 11.53 5.58 -3.59
CA ALA A 47 12.74 5.05 -2.94
C ALA A 47 13.38 6.04 -1.95
N GLU A 48 13.09 7.33 -2.09
CA GLU A 48 13.58 8.40 -1.21
C GLU A 48 12.92 8.42 0.18
N TYR A 49 11.90 7.58 0.44
CA TYR A 49 11.21 7.48 1.74
C TYR A 49 11.46 6.14 2.45
N PRO A 50 12.69 5.87 2.93
CA PRO A 50 13.05 4.56 3.51
C PRO A 50 12.22 4.22 4.77
N ILE A 51 11.87 5.21 5.59
CA ILE A 51 11.08 5.00 6.81
C ILE A 51 9.64 4.61 6.47
N ALA A 52 9.04 5.23 5.46
CA ALA A 52 7.70 4.88 4.98
C ALA A 52 7.66 3.43 4.48
N VAL A 53 8.68 3.02 3.69
CA VAL A 53 8.81 1.65 3.20
C VAL A 53 8.95 0.65 4.34
N GLU A 54 9.79 0.95 5.33
CA GLU A 54 9.99 0.09 6.50
C GLU A 54 8.70 -0.06 7.31
N ARG A 55 8.04 1.06 7.65
CA ARG A 55 6.80 1.06 8.44
C ARG A 55 5.66 0.35 7.71
N LEU A 56 5.49 0.62 6.41
CA LEU A 56 4.49 -0.07 5.61
C LEU A 56 4.79 -1.57 5.49
N SER A 57 6.06 -1.96 5.35
CA SER A 57 6.45 -3.38 5.33
C SER A 57 6.10 -4.09 6.63
N ILE A 58 6.34 -3.43 7.78
CA ILE A 58 5.96 -3.94 9.10
C ILE A 58 4.45 -4.08 9.21
N ALA A 59 3.69 -3.05 8.81
CA ALA A 59 2.23 -3.05 8.88
C ALA A 59 1.61 -4.14 8.00
N ILE A 60 2.11 -4.34 6.77
CA ILE A 60 1.69 -5.44 5.89
C ILE A 60 1.98 -6.80 6.54
N LYS A 61 3.18 -6.97 7.09
CA LYS A 61 3.56 -8.22 7.77
C LYS A 61 2.63 -8.51 8.93
N GLN A 62 2.38 -7.52 9.78
CA GLN A 62 1.44 -7.65 10.89
C GLN A 62 0.03 -7.98 10.37
N ALA A 63 -0.48 -7.25 9.38
CA ALA A 63 -1.80 -7.54 8.82
C ALA A 63 -1.92 -9.00 8.29
N ARG A 64 -0.86 -9.55 7.70
CA ARG A 64 -0.80 -10.98 7.33
C ARG A 64 -0.82 -11.90 8.54
N GLU A 65 -0.04 -11.61 9.58
CA GLU A 65 0.00 -12.40 10.82
C GLU A 65 -1.37 -12.42 11.54
N TYR A 66 -2.13 -11.32 11.46
CA TYR A 66 -3.47 -11.20 12.02
C TYR A 66 -4.57 -11.74 11.09
N GLY A 67 -4.24 -12.25 9.90
CA GLY A 67 -5.21 -12.79 8.93
C GLY A 67 -6.08 -11.71 8.27
N LEU A 68 -5.62 -10.46 8.26
CA LEU A 68 -6.26 -9.31 7.60
C LEU A 68 -5.80 -9.14 6.14
N LEU A 69 -4.74 -9.85 5.76
CA LEU A 69 -4.22 -9.99 4.40
C LEU A 69 -3.87 -11.46 4.16
N GLY A 70 -3.88 -11.85 2.89
CA GLY A 70 -3.62 -13.22 2.44
C GLY A 70 -4.90 -13.93 2.02
N GLU A 71 -4.97 -15.23 2.30
CA GLU A 71 -6.06 -16.08 1.85
C GLU A 71 -7.20 -16.14 2.88
N HIS A 72 -8.43 -16.23 2.38
CA HIS A 72 -9.63 -16.45 3.19
C HIS A 72 -9.76 -15.47 4.36
N ILE A 73 -9.66 -14.17 4.07
CA ILE A 73 -9.72 -13.10 5.07
C ILE A 73 -11.03 -13.22 5.87
N PHE A 74 -10.91 -13.25 7.20
CA PHE A 74 -12.01 -13.50 8.14
C PHE A 74 -12.80 -14.82 7.89
N GLY A 75 -12.18 -15.82 7.26
CA GLY A 75 -12.82 -17.09 6.93
C GLY A 75 -13.83 -17.01 5.78
N THR A 76 -13.77 -15.94 4.98
CA THR A 76 -14.60 -15.77 3.77
C THR A 76 -13.93 -16.38 2.54
N ASP A 77 -14.62 -16.36 1.38
CA ASP A 77 -14.02 -16.74 0.09
C ASP A 77 -13.15 -15.61 -0.51
N PHE A 78 -13.05 -14.47 0.18
CA PHE A 78 -12.24 -13.35 -0.27
C PHE A 78 -10.79 -13.49 0.18
N SER A 79 -9.88 -13.37 -0.76
CA SER A 79 -8.43 -13.36 -0.55
C SER A 79 -7.85 -12.11 -1.18
N PHE A 80 -6.98 -11.42 -0.45
CA PHE A 80 -6.31 -10.22 -0.93
C PHE A 80 -4.96 -10.05 -0.25
N ASP A 81 -3.91 -9.86 -1.04
CA ASP A 81 -2.58 -9.58 -0.52
C ASP A 81 -2.00 -8.26 -1.06
N LEU A 82 -1.04 -7.70 -0.33
CA LEU A 82 -0.44 -6.40 -0.61
C LEU A 82 1.07 -6.51 -0.83
N GLY A 83 1.57 -5.91 -1.91
CA GLY A 83 2.99 -5.74 -2.18
C GLY A 83 3.41 -4.27 -2.18
N ILE A 84 4.68 -4.01 -1.90
CA ILE A 84 5.28 -2.68 -2.07
C ILE A 84 6.10 -2.68 -3.37
N ARG A 85 5.92 -1.65 -4.19
CA ARG A 85 6.74 -1.38 -5.37
C ARG A 85 7.53 -0.10 -5.14
N LEU A 86 8.84 -0.15 -5.32
CA LEU A 86 9.70 1.02 -5.13
C LEU A 86 9.90 1.76 -6.44
N GLY A 87 9.65 3.07 -6.43
CA GLY A 87 9.92 3.95 -7.56
C GLY A 87 11.40 4.30 -7.68
N ALA A 88 11.96 4.14 -8.88
CA ALA A 88 13.39 4.36 -9.16
C ALA A 88 13.71 5.82 -9.52
N GLY A 89 13.13 6.80 -8.81
CA GLY A 89 13.47 8.23 -8.98
C GLY A 89 13.24 8.79 -10.40
N ALA A 90 12.32 8.23 -11.17
CA ALA A 90 11.99 8.71 -12.50
C ALA A 90 10.66 9.48 -12.46
N PHE A 91 10.73 10.77 -12.78
CA PHE A 91 9.63 11.75 -12.92
C PHE A 91 8.54 11.37 -13.96
N VAL A 92 8.50 10.11 -14.42
CA VAL A 92 7.59 9.59 -15.44
C VAL A 92 7.15 8.18 -15.03
N CYS A 93 6.41 8.05 -13.93
CA CYS A 93 5.73 6.80 -13.54
C CYS A 93 4.34 7.04 -12.93
N GLY A 94 3.81 8.27 -12.99
CA GLY A 94 2.52 8.65 -12.41
C GLY A 94 1.30 8.58 -13.35
N GLU A 95 1.47 8.20 -14.63
CA GLU A 95 0.32 7.93 -15.52
C GLU A 95 -0.10 6.46 -15.43
N GLU A 96 -1.30 6.22 -14.90
CA GLU A 96 -2.00 4.93 -14.96
C GLU A 96 -2.53 4.72 -16.40
N THR A 97 -2.23 3.57 -17.03
CA THR A 97 -2.85 3.10 -18.29
C THR A 97 -3.81 1.95 -18.00
#